data_AF-I4GXG1-F1
#
_entry.id   AF-I4GXG1-F1
#
_cell.length_a   1.000
_cell.length_b   1.000
_cell.length_c   1.000
_cell.angle_alpha   90.00
_cell.angle_beta   90.00
_cell.angle_gamma   90.00
#
_symmetry.space_group_name_H-M   'P 1'
#
loop_
_entity.id
_entity.type
_entity.pdbx_description
1 polymer ?
#
loop_
_entity_poly.entity_id
_entity_poly.type
_entity_poly.pdbx_seq_one_letter_code
_entity_poly.pdbx_strand_id
1 'polypeptide(L)'
;MDRIKRIYLDELPNDETPSLAIALIKLVTESESQAVNSAKILIKQAQREVSDRLVQKNVIDLIETIIIYKLPQKSREEIEAMLELQDLKQTRFYQEAFGDGIEQGIEQGIEQGIEQGINLQKLKTIPLLQDLGLTPPQISERLELTLDTVLNYLAQQQQ
;
A
#
# COMPACT_ATOMS: atom_id res chain seq x y z
N MET A 1 -13.26 -0.47 -47.23
CA MET A 1 -12.22 0.29 -46.51
C MET A 1 -12.87 0.90 -45.27
N ASP A 2 -12.24 0.67 -44.12
CA ASP A 2 -12.76 0.94 -42.79
C ASP A 2 -13.20 2.39 -42.56
N ARG A 3 -14.35 2.57 -41.92
CA ARG A 3 -14.85 3.85 -41.42
C ARG A 3 -14.39 4.04 -39.97
N ILE A 4 -13.11 4.33 -39.76
CA ILE A 4 -12.63 4.77 -38.44
C ILE A 4 -12.74 6.29 -38.37
N LYS A 5 -13.55 6.79 -37.43
CA LYS A 5 -13.61 8.22 -37.08
C LYS A 5 -12.82 8.44 -35.79
N ARG A 6 -11.69 9.15 -35.88
CA ARG A 6 -10.93 9.59 -34.70
C ARG A 6 -11.63 10.77 -34.07
N ILE A 7 -11.68 10.80 -32.74
CA ILE A 7 -12.21 11.89 -31.94
C ILE A 7 -11.14 12.21 -30.91
N TYR A 8 -10.60 13.42 -30.95
CA TYR A 8 -9.57 13.88 -30.03
C TYR A 8 -10.22 14.57 -28.84
N LEU A 9 -9.67 14.33 -27.64
CA LEU A 9 -10.27 14.79 -26.39
C LEU A 9 -10.21 16.32 -26.24
N ASP A 10 -9.18 16.93 -26.82
CA ASP A 10 -8.92 18.37 -26.92
C ASP A 10 -9.75 19.04 -28.03
N GLU A 11 -10.32 18.27 -28.96
CA GLU A 11 -11.24 18.75 -30.01
C GLU A 11 -12.72 18.64 -29.62
N LEU A 12 -13.02 18.07 -28.44
CA LEU A 12 -14.40 18.00 -27.96
C LEU A 12 -14.92 19.40 -27.67
N PRO A 13 -16.13 19.75 -28.13
CA PRO A 13 -16.72 21.04 -27.82
C PRO A 13 -16.73 21.23 -26.30
N ASN A 14 -16.37 22.43 -25.86
CA ASN A 14 -16.57 22.87 -24.48
C ASN A 14 -18.07 23.10 -24.28
N ASP A 15 -18.88 22.05 -24.42
CA ASP A 15 -20.25 22.06 -23.94
C ASP A 15 -20.18 22.42 -22.45
N GLU A 16 -21.06 23.30 -21.97
CA GLU A 16 -21.02 23.79 -20.58
C GLU A 16 -21.09 22.65 -19.54
N THR A 17 -21.56 21.46 -19.94
CA THR A 17 -21.53 20.23 -19.14
C THR A 17 -21.25 18.99 -20.01
N PRO A 18 -20.01 18.49 -20.09
CA PRO A 18 -19.71 17.22 -20.75
C PRO A 18 -20.41 16.04 -20.04
N SER A 19 -20.76 15.00 -20.80
CA SER A 19 -21.26 13.76 -20.21
C SER A 19 -20.27 13.20 -19.18
N LEU A 20 -20.77 12.54 -18.13
CA LEU A 20 -19.96 11.95 -17.07
C LEU A 20 -18.81 11.09 -17.61
N ALA A 21 -19.06 10.29 -18.65
CA ALA A 21 -18.04 9.45 -19.29
C ALA A 21 -16.91 10.27 -19.95
N ILE A 22 -17.26 11.33 -20.70
CA ILE A 22 -16.27 12.21 -21.33
C ILE A 22 -15.46 12.94 -20.28
N ALA A 23 -16.11 13.42 -19.22
CA ALA A 23 -15.47 14.15 -18.16
C ALA A 23 -14.51 13.27 -17.33
N LEU A 24 -14.84 12.00 -17.11
CA LEU A 24 -13.93 11.01 -16.52
C LEU A 24 -12.66 10.81 -17.36
N ILE A 25 -12.79 10.75 -18.68
CA ILE A 25 -11.62 10.62 -19.57
C ILE A 25 -10.78 11.91 -19.53
N LYS A 26 -11.42 13.08 -19.52
CA LYS A 26 -10.74 14.38 -19.39
C LYS A 26 -9.92 14.45 -18.10
N LEU A 27 -10.48 13.98 -16.98
CA LEU A 27 -9.80 13.94 -15.67
C LEU A 27 -8.43 13.27 -15.71
N VAL A 28 -8.25 12.21 -16.50
CA VAL A 28 -6.96 11.50 -16.64
C VAL A 28 -5.88 12.41 -17.24
N THR A 29 -6.27 13.30 -18.16
CA THR A 29 -5.35 14.17 -18.91
C THR A 29 -5.13 15.54 -18.28
N GLU A 30 -5.96 15.93 -17.32
CA GLU A 30 -5.88 17.24 -16.64
C GLU A 30 -4.61 17.37 -15.77
N SER A 31 -4.18 18.61 -15.52
CA SER A 31 -3.09 18.86 -14.57
C SER A 31 -3.51 18.54 -13.12
N GLU A 32 -2.54 18.29 -12.24
CA GLU A 32 -2.78 18.00 -10.81
C GLU A 32 -3.66 19.06 -10.12
N SER A 33 -3.42 20.35 -10.42
CA SER A 33 -4.16 21.46 -9.84
C SER A 33 -5.61 21.54 -10.33
N GLN A 34 -5.89 21.09 -11.55
CA GLN A 34 -7.24 21.07 -12.12
C GLN A 34 -8.01 19.83 -11.70
N ALA A 35 -7.34 18.68 -11.68
CA ALA A 35 -7.96 17.38 -11.47
C ALA A 35 -8.74 17.30 -10.15
N VAL A 36 -8.26 17.95 -9.09
CA VAL A 36 -8.94 17.98 -7.78
C VAL A 36 -10.32 18.63 -7.89
N ASN A 37 -10.39 19.79 -8.57
CA ASN A 37 -11.65 20.51 -8.75
C ASN A 37 -12.60 19.73 -9.67
N SER A 38 -12.08 19.16 -10.76
CA SER A 38 -12.86 18.33 -11.68
C SER A 38 -13.40 17.09 -10.98
N ALA A 39 -12.60 16.41 -10.15
CA ALA A 39 -13.04 15.27 -9.37
C ALA A 39 -14.18 15.62 -8.42
N LYS A 40 -14.11 16.75 -7.68
CA LYS A 40 -15.23 17.22 -6.84
C LYS A 40 -16.52 17.38 -7.64
N ILE A 41 -16.42 17.99 -8.81
CA ILE A 41 -17.58 18.20 -9.70
C ILE A 41 -18.13 16.85 -10.16
N LEU A 42 -17.26 15.94 -10.59
CA LEU A 42 -17.64 14.62 -11.09
C LEU A 42 -18.28 13.73 -10.02
N ILE A 43 -17.79 13.77 -8.79
CA ILE A 43 -18.41 13.05 -7.66
C ILE A 43 -19.84 13.58 -7.45
N LYS A 44 -20.01 14.91 -7.36
CA LYS A 44 -21.34 15.53 -7.21
C LYS A 44 -22.25 15.24 -8.42
N GLN A 45 -21.69 15.11 -9.61
CA GLN A 45 -22.43 14.75 -10.82
C GLN A 45 -22.87 13.28 -10.78
N ALA A 46 -21.96 12.35 -10.46
CA ALA A 46 -22.26 10.93 -10.30
C ALA A 46 -23.34 10.68 -9.25
N GLN A 47 -23.29 11.39 -8.12
CA GLN A 47 -24.30 11.33 -7.07
C GLN A 47 -25.70 11.77 -7.53
N ARG A 48 -25.77 12.72 -8.48
CA ARG A 48 -27.04 13.27 -9.00
C ARG A 48 -27.59 12.48 -10.19
N GLU A 49 -26.73 12.07 -11.10
CA GLU A 49 -27.12 11.49 -12.39
C GLU A 49 -27.22 9.96 -12.37
N VAL A 50 -26.47 9.29 -11.49
CA VAL A 50 -26.44 7.82 -11.43
C VAL A 50 -27.38 7.33 -10.34
N SER A 51 -28.52 6.76 -10.73
CA SER A 51 -29.53 6.26 -9.79
C SER A 51 -29.18 4.92 -9.15
N ASP A 52 -28.46 4.05 -9.88
CA ASP A 52 -28.00 2.76 -9.36
C ASP A 52 -26.84 2.98 -8.39
N ARG A 53 -27.02 2.56 -7.13
CA ARG A 53 -26.03 2.79 -6.07
C ARG A 53 -24.70 2.05 -6.31
N LEU A 54 -24.73 0.87 -6.92
CA LEU A 54 -23.53 0.11 -7.21
C LEU A 54 -22.73 0.78 -8.34
N VAL A 55 -23.41 1.21 -9.40
CA VAL A 55 -22.78 1.95 -10.50
C VAL A 55 -22.25 3.29 -10.00
N GLN A 56 -23.01 4.00 -9.18
CA GLN A 56 -22.59 5.26 -8.58
C GLN A 56 -21.32 5.08 -7.75
N LYS A 57 -21.26 4.04 -6.90
CA LYS A 57 -20.06 3.69 -6.14
C LYS A 57 -18.88 3.43 -7.07
N ASN A 58 -19.05 2.59 -8.09
CA ASN A 58 -17.97 2.27 -9.03
C ASN A 58 -17.42 3.50 -9.77
N VAL A 59 -18.27 4.47 -10.10
CA VAL A 59 -17.83 5.73 -10.72
C VAL A 59 -17.00 6.56 -9.74
N ILE A 60 -17.45 6.67 -8.48
CA ILE A 60 -16.71 7.40 -7.44
C ILE A 60 -15.36 6.73 -7.17
N ASP A 61 -15.33 5.41 -6.99
CA ASP A 61 -14.10 4.62 -6.83
C ASP A 61 -13.11 4.85 -8.00
N LEU A 62 -13.62 4.98 -9.24
CA LEU A 62 -12.78 5.27 -10.41
C LEU A 62 -12.20 6.69 -10.37
N ILE A 63 -13.00 7.70 -9.99
CA ILE A 63 -12.53 9.09 -9.86
C ILE A 63 -11.40 9.15 -8.84
N GLU A 64 -11.58 8.51 -7.69
CA GLU A 64 -10.56 8.45 -6.64
C GLU A 64 -9.29 7.77 -7.11
N THR A 65 -9.42 6.62 -7.79
CA THR A 65 -8.28 5.90 -8.35
C THR A 65 -7.48 6.84 -9.27
N ILE A 66 -8.14 7.55 -10.19
CA ILE A 66 -7.48 8.51 -11.07
C ILE A 66 -6.72 9.59 -10.28
N ILE A 67 -7.33 10.13 -9.21
CA ILE A 67 -6.70 11.15 -8.36
C ILE A 67 -5.49 10.61 -7.59
N ILE A 68 -5.55 9.41 -7.05
CA ILE A 68 -4.44 8.76 -6.34
C ILE A 68 -3.24 8.60 -7.29
N TYR A 69 -3.48 8.08 -8.50
CA TYR A 69 -2.41 7.92 -9.49
C TYR A 69 -1.83 9.26 -9.95
N LYS A 70 -2.65 10.32 -9.99
CA LYS A 70 -2.21 11.65 -10.39
C LYS A 70 -1.50 12.40 -9.26
N LEU A 71 -1.75 12.04 -7.99
CA LEU A 71 -1.15 12.68 -6.80
C LEU A 71 -0.39 11.64 -5.94
N PRO A 72 0.66 10.99 -6.46
CA PRO A 72 1.31 9.87 -5.78
C PRO A 72 2.02 10.25 -4.48
N GLN A 73 2.30 11.54 -4.26
CA GLN A 73 2.94 12.06 -3.05
C GLN A 73 1.94 12.52 -1.99
N LYS A 74 0.63 12.46 -2.27
CA LYS A 74 -0.41 12.84 -1.32
C LYS A 74 -0.85 11.65 -0.48
N SER A 75 -0.97 11.88 0.82
CA SER A 75 -1.56 10.91 1.71
C SER A 75 -3.05 10.75 1.40
N ARG A 76 -3.61 9.63 1.83
CA ARG A 76 -5.05 9.37 1.75
C ARG A 76 -5.84 10.49 2.41
N GLU A 77 -5.46 10.87 3.63
CA GLU A 77 -6.13 11.89 4.44
C GLU A 77 -6.08 13.26 3.75
N GLU A 78 -4.98 13.57 3.06
CA GLU A 78 -4.89 14.77 2.24
C GLU A 78 -5.86 14.71 1.05
N ILE A 79 -5.96 13.57 0.35
CA ILE A 79 -6.89 13.39 -0.76
C ILE A 79 -8.35 13.46 -0.27
N GLU A 80 -8.69 12.84 0.86
CA GLU A 80 -10.01 12.94 1.50
C GLU A 80 -10.42 14.39 1.74
N ALA A 81 -9.54 15.14 2.40
CA ALA A 81 -9.75 16.54 2.71
C ALA A 81 -9.86 17.38 1.43
N MET A 82 -9.02 17.10 0.43
CA MET A 82 -9.03 17.79 -0.84
C MET A 82 -10.28 17.52 -1.64
N LEU A 83 -10.89 16.33 -1.57
CA LEU A 83 -12.11 15.97 -2.31
C LEU A 83 -13.42 16.22 -1.55
N GLU A 84 -13.34 16.64 -0.28
CA GLU A 84 -14.50 16.82 0.62
C GLU A 84 -15.33 15.52 0.77
N LEU A 85 -14.65 14.37 0.70
CA LEU A 85 -15.26 13.06 0.85
C LEU A 85 -15.21 12.61 2.30
N GLN A 86 -16.25 11.89 2.72
CA GLN A 86 -16.25 11.18 4.00
C GLN A 86 -16.03 9.70 3.72
N ASP A 87 -15.02 9.12 4.37
CA ASP A 87 -14.77 7.67 4.45
C ASP A 87 -14.29 7.00 3.14
N LEU A 88 -13.11 7.40 2.63
CA LEU A 88 -12.47 6.74 1.47
C LEU A 88 -12.01 5.30 1.77
N LYS A 89 -12.10 4.84 3.02
CA LYS A 89 -11.67 3.48 3.40
C LYS A 89 -12.49 2.37 2.76
N GLN A 90 -13.63 2.69 2.14
CA GLN A 90 -14.56 1.72 1.56
C GLN A 90 -14.39 1.46 0.07
N THR A 91 -13.42 2.09 -0.59
CA THR A 91 -13.24 1.89 -2.04
C THR A 91 -12.36 0.70 -2.32
N ARG A 92 -12.65 0.03 -3.44
CA ARG A 92 -12.09 -1.29 -3.74
C ARG A 92 -10.56 -1.28 -3.80
N PHE A 93 -9.98 -0.25 -4.41
CA PHE A 93 -8.53 -0.06 -4.48
C PHE A 93 -7.87 -0.10 -3.10
N TYR A 94 -8.47 0.57 -2.11
CA TYR A 94 -7.89 0.61 -0.78
C TYR A 94 -8.07 -0.69 0.00
N GLN A 95 -9.15 -1.43 -0.23
CA GLN A 95 -9.32 -2.76 0.36
C GLN A 95 -8.27 -3.73 -0.18
N GLU A 96 -7.97 -3.66 -1.48
CA GLU A 96 -6.92 -4.46 -2.12
C GLU A 96 -5.53 -4.06 -1.58
N ALA A 97 -5.18 -2.76 -1.63
CA ALA A 97 -3.88 -2.28 -1.14
C ALA A 97 -3.67 -2.55 0.37
N PHE A 98 -4.73 -2.45 1.18
CA PHE A 98 -4.67 -2.81 2.60
C PHE A 98 -4.53 -4.32 2.81
N GLY A 99 -5.19 -5.13 1.98
CA GLY A 99 -5.04 -6.58 1.95
C GLY A 99 -3.60 -7.00 1.67
N ASP A 100 -2.99 -6.44 0.62
CA ASP A 100 -1.59 -6.68 0.28
C ASP A 100 -0.64 -6.30 1.43
N GLY A 101 -0.92 -5.17 2.11
CA GLY A 101 -0.17 -4.73 3.27
C GLY A 101 -0.29 -5.67 4.48
N ILE A 102 -1.47 -6.25 4.72
CA ILE A 102 -1.65 -7.28 5.75
C ILE A 102 -0.87 -8.53 5.41
N GLU A 103 -0.95 -9.00 4.16
CA GLU A 103 -0.25 -10.20 3.71
C GLU A 103 1.27 -10.05 3.91
N GLN A 104 1.84 -8.93 3.45
CA GLN A 104 3.26 -8.62 3.65
C GLN A 104 3.62 -8.50 5.14
N GLY A 105 2.77 -7.87 5.96
CA GLY A 105 3.01 -7.73 7.39
C GLY A 105 3.00 -9.07 8.14
N ILE A 106 2.13 -10.00 7.74
CA ILE A 106 2.08 -11.36 8.27
C ILE A 106 3.33 -12.13 7.86
N GLU A 107 3.71 -12.08 6.58
CA GLU A 107 4.89 -12.76 6.05
C GLU A 107 6.16 -12.31 6.79
N GLN A 108 6.38 -10.99 6.88
CA GLN A 108 7.51 -10.41 7.61
C GLN A 108 7.48 -10.76 9.10
N GLY A 109 6.31 -10.70 9.73
CA GLY A 109 6.15 -11.03 11.14
C GLY A 109 6.47 -12.50 11.45
N ILE A 110 6.06 -13.42 10.56
CA ILE A 110 6.38 -14.84 10.69
C ILE A 110 7.87 -15.08 10.48
N GLU A 111 8.46 -14.50 9.43
CA GLU A 111 9.89 -14.64 9.13
C GLU A 111 10.75 -14.15 10.29
N GLN A 112 10.50 -12.92 10.77
CA GLN A 112 11.20 -12.35 11.93
C GLN A 112 10.99 -13.17 13.19
N GLY A 113 9.77 -13.66 13.44
CA GLY A 113 9.47 -14.49 14.59
C GLY A 113 10.23 -15.82 14.57
N ILE A 114 10.32 -16.47 13.41
CA ILE A 114 11.08 -17.71 13.23
C ILE A 114 12.58 -17.45 13.42
N GLU A 115 13.13 -16.42 12.80
CA GLU A 115 14.55 -16.08 12.91
C GLU A 115 14.95 -15.76 14.37
N GLN A 116 14.14 -14.95 15.06
CA GLN A 116 14.33 -14.65 16.48
C GLN A 116 14.23 -15.91 17.34
N GLY A 117 13.28 -16.80 17.05
CA GLY A 117 13.13 -18.08 17.75
C GLY A 117 14.36 -18.99 17.59
N ILE A 118 14.87 -19.12 16.36
CA ILE A 118 16.08 -19.90 16.07
C ILE A 118 17.29 -19.29 16.80
N ASN A 119 17.49 -17.98 16.74
CA ASN A 119 18.58 -17.31 17.42
C ASN A 119 18.49 -17.47 18.94
N LEU A 120 17.30 -17.35 19.53
CA LEU A 120 17.08 -17.59 20.96
C LEU A 120 17.40 -19.04 21.35
N GLN A 121 17.04 -20.01 20.51
CA GLN A 121 17.36 -21.41 20.74
C GLN A 121 18.87 -21.67 20.65
N LYS A 122 19.56 -21.10 19.65
CA LYS A 122 21.02 -21.15 19.54
C LYS A 122 21.67 -20.61 20.82
N LEU A 123 21.27 -19.43 21.29
CA LEU A 123 21.77 -18.85 22.54
C LEU A 123 21.54 -19.76 23.75
N LYS A 124 20.32 -20.30 23.92
CA LYS A 124 20.00 -21.22 25.02
C LYS A 124 20.74 -22.56 24.96
N THR A 125 21.32 -22.91 23.81
CA THR A 125 22.12 -24.13 23.63
C THR A 125 23.58 -23.93 24.04
N ILE A 126 24.06 -22.69 24.13
CA ILE A 126 25.45 -22.36 24.50
C ILE A 126 25.89 -23.05 25.82
N PRO A 127 25.13 -22.99 26.93
CA PRO A 127 25.57 -23.60 28.20
C PRO A 127 25.72 -25.12 28.09
N LEU A 128 24.79 -25.79 27.41
CA LEU A 128 24.87 -27.23 27.18
C LEU A 128 26.15 -27.62 26.43
N LEU A 129 26.52 -26.86 25.39
CA LEU A 129 27.76 -27.13 24.64
C LEU A 129 29.01 -26.83 25.47
N GLN A 130 28.97 -25.81 26.32
CA GLN A 130 30.06 -25.52 27.26
C GLN A 130 30.23 -26.66 28.28
N ASP A 131 29.14 -27.17 28.84
CA ASP A 131 29.14 -28.29 29.78
C ASP A 131 29.66 -29.59 29.15
N LEU A 132 29.46 -29.76 27.84
CA LEU A 132 30.04 -30.85 27.04
C LEU A 132 31.52 -30.63 26.68
N GLY A 133 32.13 -29.54 27.14
CA GLY A 133 33.56 -29.26 27.01
C GLY A 133 33.96 -28.54 25.72
N LEU A 134 33.01 -27.98 24.96
CA LEU A 134 33.35 -27.20 23.77
C LEU A 134 33.88 -25.80 24.16
N THR A 135 34.87 -25.34 23.40
CA THR A 135 35.42 -23.99 23.58
C THR A 135 34.53 -22.93 22.92
N PRO A 136 34.52 -21.67 23.39
CA PRO A 136 33.72 -20.59 22.79
C PRO A 136 33.90 -20.43 21.26
N PRO A 137 35.11 -20.55 20.67
CA PRO A 137 35.26 -20.55 19.21
C PRO A 137 34.55 -21.71 18.52
N GLN A 138 34.59 -22.93 19.09
CA GLN A 138 33.89 -24.09 18.53
C GLN A 138 32.37 -23.96 18.66
N ILE A 139 31.86 -23.33 19.73
CA ILE A 139 30.44 -23.06 19.93
C ILE A 139 29.95 -22.02 18.91
N SER A 140 30.73 -20.95 18.71
CA SER A 140 30.48 -19.93 17.69
C SER A 140 30.36 -20.54 16.30
N GLU A 141 31.31 -21.40 15.91
CA GLU A 141 31.28 -22.11 14.63
C GLU A 141 30.05 -23.01 14.49
N ARG A 142 29.74 -23.85 15.50
CA ARG A 142 28.64 -24.83 15.43
C ARG A 142 27.25 -24.21 15.44
N LEU A 143 27.09 -23.08 16.12
CA LEU A 143 25.81 -22.38 16.21
C LEU A 143 25.70 -21.25 15.18
N GLU A 144 26.74 -21.01 14.38
CA GLU A 144 26.83 -19.88 13.44
C GLU A 144 26.54 -18.54 14.16
N LEU A 145 27.05 -18.41 15.38
CA LEU A 145 26.99 -17.18 16.17
C LEU A 145 28.35 -16.50 16.11
N THR A 146 28.40 -15.19 16.35
CA THR A 146 29.70 -14.53 16.50
C THR A 146 30.37 -14.95 17.80
N LEU A 147 31.71 -14.97 17.83
CA LEU A 147 32.46 -15.27 19.05
C LEU A 147 32.10 -14.30 20.18
N ASP A 148 31.94 -13.02 19.86
CA ASP A 148 31.53 -11.99 20.83
C ASP A 148 30.14 -12.27 21.40
N THR A 149 29.18 -12.69 20.58
CA THR A 149 27.84 -13.09 21.03
C THR A 149 27.93 -14.24 22.04
N VAL A 150 28.76 -15.26 21.76
CA VAL A 150 28.94 -16.41 22.67
C VAL A 150 29.60 -15.98 23.97
N LEU A 151 30.67 -15.20 23.91
CA LEU A 151 31.39 -14.72 25.09
C LEU A 151 30.52 -13.81 25.97
N ASN A 152 29.78 -12.88 25.37
CA ASN A 152 28.86 -12.00 26.09
C ASN A 152 27.74 -12.77 26.79
N TYR A 153 27.16 -13.77 26.11
CA TYR A 153 26.11 -14.61 26.69
C TYR A 153 26.63 -15.38 27.93
N LEU A 154 27.82 -15.97 27.82
CA LEU A 154 28.45 -16.71 28.92
C LEU A 154 28.83 -15.81 30.09
N ALA A 155 29.33 -14.59 29.83
CA ALA A 155 29.67 -13.63 30.87
C ALA A 155 28.44 -13.14 31.65
N GLN A 156 27.28 -13.00 31.00
CA GLN A 156 26.02 -12.60 31.63
C GLN A 156 25.40 -13.68 32.53
N GLN A 157 25.70 -14.96 32.29
CA GLN A 157 25.20 -16.09 33.10
C GLN A 157 26.00 -16.33 34.38
N GLN A 158 27.18 -15.71 34.53
CA GLN A 158 28.06 -15.83 35.69
C GLN A 158 27.85 -14.71 36.74
N GLN A 159 26.88 -13.82 36.51
CA GLN A 159 26.43 -12.77 37.43
C GLN A 159 25.10 -13.18 38.07
#